data_AF-A0A2Z6SAQ4-F1
#
_entry.id   AF-A0A2Z6SAQ4-F1
#
_cell.length_a   1.000
_cell.length_b   1.000
_cell.length_c   1.000
_cell.angle_alpha   90.00
_cell.angle_beta   90.00
_cell.angle_gamma   90.00
#
_symmetry.space_group_name_H-M   'P 1'
#
loop_
_entity.id
_entity.type
_entity.pdbx_description
1 polymer ?
#
loop_
_entity_poly.entity_id
_entity_poly.type
_entity_poly.pdbx_seq_one_letter_code
_entity_poly.pdbx_strand_id
1 'polypeptide(L)'
;LVIQTNEWDRYIAPVLFAYQTSKHSTMKISPFYLVNGREAKLPVDNLSDNLEHINQILSLINNLPHVQEEAKIKIRESQVKQKDYHDQKIKKELNFEIGNKVLYYYAAKEKQ
;
A
#
# COMPACT_ATOMS: atom_id res chain seq x y z
N LEU A 1 15.22 -27.43 -5.03
CA LEU A 1 14.33 -26.71 -5.97
C LEU A 1 15.20 -25.81 -6.83
N VAL A 2 15.40 -26.19 -8.09
CA VAL A 2 16.12 -25.36 -9.05
C VAL A 2 15.17 -24.24 -9.45
N ILE A 3 15.40 -23.02 -8.97
CA ILE A 3 14.65 -21.85 -9.42
C ILE A 3 15.14 -21.59 -10.85
N GLN A 4 14.33 -21.92 -11.86
CA GLN A 4 14.60 -21.49 -13.23
C GLN A 4 14.50 -19.96 -13.24
N THR A 5 15.57 -19.31 -13.67
CA THR A 5 15.70 -17.84 -13.68
C THR A 5 14.88 -17.23 -14.82
N ASN A 6 13.55 -17.32 -14.77
CA ASN A 6 12.62 -16.42 -15.48
C ASN A 6 11.11 -16.61 -15.13
N GLU A 7 10.75 -17.40 -14.11
CA GLU A 7 9.34 -17.74 -13.85
C GLU A 7 8.56 -16.69 -13.02
N TRP A 8 9.01 -15.43 -13.00
CA TRP A 8 8.43 -14.38 -12.14
C TRP A 8 6.95 -14.14 -12.42
N ASP A 9 6.52 -14.36 -13.67
CA ASP A 9 5.14 -14.25 -14.14
C ASP A 9 4.21 -15.22 -13.40
N ARG A 10 4.68 -16.44 -13.14
CA ARG A 10 3.95 -17.45 -12.37
C ARG A 10 3.73 -17.04 -10.91
N TYR A 11 4.62 -16.19 -10.39
CA TYR A 11 4.56 -15.72 -9.00
C TYR A 11 3.77 -14.43 -8.82
N ILE A 12 3.30 -13.77 -9.89
CA ILE A 12 2.52 -12.52 -9.77
C ILE A 12 1.27 -12.74 -8.91
N ALA A 13 0.46 -13.76 -9.24
CA ALA A 13 -0.78 -14.04 -8.52
C ALA A 13 -0.57 -14.34 -7.01
N PRO A 14 0.31 -15.27 -6.61
CA PRO A 14 0.54 -15.55 -5.19
C PRO A 14 1.18 -14.37 -4.44
N VAL A 15 2.09 -13.61 -5.07
CA VAL A 15 2.70 -12.43 -4.45
C VAL A 15 1.68 -11.31 -4.26
N LEU A 16 0.83 -11.06 -5.26
CA LEU A 16 -0.24 -10.08 -5.15
C LEU A 16 -1.23 -10.45 -4.05
N PHE A 17 -1.59 -11.73 -3.95
CA PHE A 17 -2.46 -12.20 -2.87
C PHE A 17 -1.81 -12.00 -1.50
N ALA A 18 -0.54 -12.38 -1.33
CA ALA A 18 0.20 -12.13 -0.09
C ALA A 18 0.27 -10.63 0.26
N TYR A 19 0.44 -9.76 -0.74
CA TYR A 19 0.42 -8.32 -0.57
C TYR A 19 -0.96 -7.81 -0.11
N GLN A 20 -2.05 -8.34 -0.68
CA GLN A 20 -3.41 -7.93 -0.35
C GLN A 20 -3.86 -8.40 1.04
N THR A 21 -3.38 -9.55 1.51
CA THR A 21 -3.76 -10.10 2.83
C THR A 21 -2.84 -9.65 3.95
N SER A 22 -1.63 -9.20 3.63
CA SER A 22 -0.70 -8.66 4.63
C SER A 22 -1.12 -7.27 5.12
N LYS A 23 -0.93 -7.00 6.41
CA LYS A 23 -1.19 -5.68 6.99
C LYS A 23 -0.25 -4.63 6.40
N HIS A 24 -0.81 -3.59 5.80
CA HIS A 24 -0.01 -2.50 5.25
C HIS A 24 0.65 -1.69 6.38
N SER A 25 1.92 -1.35 6.26
CA SER A 25 2.72 -0.74 7.34
C SER A 25 2.16 0.60 7.83
N THR A 26 1.62 1.42 6.92
CA THR A 26 1.02 2.73 7.22
C THR A 26 -0.36 2.63 7.86
N MET A 27 -1.22 1.76 7.34
CA MET A 27 -2.64 1.71 7.72
C MET A 27 -2.92 0.68 8.83
N LYS A 28 -1.99 -0.27 9.02
CA LYS A 28 -2.07 -1.43 9.93
C LYS A 28 -3.21 -2.42 9.61
N ILE A 29 -3.85 -2.27 8.47
CA ILE A 29 -4.98 -3.08 7.98
C ILE A 29 -4.61 -3.67 6.62
N SER A 30 -5.15 -4.84 6.28
CA SER A 30 -4.93 -5.48 4.98
C SER A 30 -5.68 -4.73 3.86
N PRO A 31 -5.09 -4.54 2.68
CA PRO A 31 -5.80 -4.00 1.52
C PRO A 31 -7.07 -4.79 1.18
N PHE A 32 -7.03 -6.11 1.34
CA PHE A 32 -8.18 -6.98 1.09
C PHE A 32 -9.37 -6.65 2.00
N TYR A 33 -9.13 -6.42 3.29
CA TYR A 33 -10.18 -6.01 4.24
C TYR A 33 -10.79 -4.65 3.87
N LEU A 34 -9.99 -3.68 3.42
CA LEU A 34 -10.52 -2.36 3.06
C LEU A 34 -11.48 -2.39 1.87
N VAL A 35 -11.24 -3.29 0.92
CA VAL A 35 -12.08 -3.43 -0.28
C VAL A 35 -13.30 -4.31 0.00
N ASN A 36 -13.11 -5.43 0.69
CA ASN A 36 -14.13 -6.47 0.83
C ASN A 36 -14.87 -6.44 2.19
N GLY A 37 -14.36 -5.65 3.15
CA GLY A 37 -14.83 -5.55 4.52
C GLY A 37 -14.79 -6.84 5.33
N ARG A 38 -14.04 -7.84 4.84
CA ARG A 38 -13.75 -9.10 5.54
C ARG A 38 -12.31 -9.49 5.25
N GLU A 39 -11.70 -10.24 6.17
CA GLU A 39 -10.38 -10.80 5.92
C GLU A 39 -10.45 -11.93 4.88
N ALA A 40 -9.35 -12.13 4.16
CA ALA A 40 -9.22 -13.24 3.23
C ALA A 40 -9.18 -14.56 4.00
N LYS A 41 -9.92 -15.56 3.53
CA LYS A 41 -9.91 -16.91 4.11
C LYS A 41 -8.79 -17.72 3.45
N LEU A 42 -7.78 -18.10 4.22
CA LEU A 42 -6.69 -18.96 3.76
C LEU A 42 -7.07 -20.43 3.98
N PRO A 43 -6.56 -21.36 3.14
CA PRO A 43 -6.74 -22.79 3.38
C PRO A 43 -6.21 -23.27 4.74
N VAL A 44 -5.30 -22.50 5.37
CA VAL A 44 -4.73 -22.79 6.69
C VAL A 44 -5.64 -22.34 7.84
N ASP A 45 -6.59 -21.46 7.56
CA ASP A 45 -7.50 -20.94 8.57
C ASP A 45 -8.54 -22.03 8.84
N ASN A 46 -8.53 -22.60 10.06
CA ASN A 46 -9.57 -23.52 10.49
C ASN A 46 -10.90 -22.75 10.60
N LEU A 47 -11.73 -22.85 9.55
CA LEU A 47 -13.04 -22.21 9.48
C LEU A 47 -14.08 -23.01 10.25
N SER A 48 -13.93 -23.08 11.57
CA SER A 48 -15.04 -23.49 12.44
C SER A 48 -15.83 -22.25 12.82
N ASP A 49 -16.57 -21.66 11.88
CA ASP A 49 -17.51 -20.60 12.24
C ASP A 49 -18.69 -20.51 11.25
N ASN A 50 -19.81 -21.09 11.66
CA ASN A 50 -21.15 -20.67 11.26
C ASN A 50 -21.51 -19.37 12.00
N LEU A 51 -20.67 -18.34 11.88
CA LEU A 51 -20.95 -17.05 12.52
C LEU A 51 -21.95 -16.26 11.65
N GLU A 52 -23.07 -15.89 12.26
CA GLU A 52 -24.26 -15.32 11.64
C GLU A 52 -23.95 -14.24 10.59
N HIS A 53 -24.22 -14.55 9.32
CA HIS A 53 -24.04 -13.64 8.18
C HIS A 53 -24.65 -12.25 8.40
N ILE A 54 -25.69 -12.14 9.23
CA ILE A 54 -26.38 -10.88 9.56
C ILE A 54 -25.46 -9.91 10.32
N ASN A 55 -24.77 -10.37 11.37
CA ASN A 55 -23.86 -9.52 12.13
C ASN A 55 -22.67 -9.06 11.28
N GLN A 56 -22.21 -9.93 10.38
CA GLN A 56 -21.17 -9.59 9.42
C GLN A 56 -21.64 -8.49 8.45
N ILE A 57 -22.84 -8.60 7.88
CA ILE A 57 -23.43 -7.57 7.01
C ILE A 57 -23.60 -6.23 7.75
N LEU A 58 -24.07 -6.26 9.00
CA LEU A 58 -24.22 -5.03 9.81
C LEU A 58 -22.87 -4.36 10.08
N SER A 59 -21.82 -5.15 10.33
CA SER A 59 -20.46 -4.63 10.49
C SER A 59 -19.91 -4.02 9.20
N LEU A 60 -20.24 -4.58 8.03
CA LEU A 60 -19.87 -4.03 6.72
C LEU A 60 -20.50 -2.65 6.49
N ILE A 61 -21.79 -2.52 6.78
CA ILE A 61 -22.51 -1.26 6.55
C ILE A 61 -22.03 -0.17 7.51
N ASN A 62 -21.87 -0.50 8.80
CA ASN A 62 -21.63 0.51 9.83
C ASN A 62 -20.14 0.80 10.06
N ASN A 63 -19.27 -0.22 10.04
CA ASN A 63 -17.87 -0.08 10.47
C ASN A 63 -16.90 0.12 9.30
N LEU A 64 -17.16 -0.48 8.13
CA LEU A 64 -16.26 -0.38 7.00
C LEU A 64 -16.00 1.07 6.54
N PRO A 65 -17.02 1.95 6.44
CA PRO A 65 -16.79 3.35 6.05
C PRO A 65 -15.87 4.08 7.03
N HIS A 66 -16.04 3.84 8.34
CA HIS A 66 -15.20 4.43 9.38
C HIS A 66 -13.75 3.96 9.22
N VAL A 67 -13.55 2.64 9.06
CA VAL A 67 -12.21 2.07 8.86
C VAL A 67 -11.55 2.62 7.60
N GLN A 68 -12.30 2.77 6.51
CA GLN A 68 -11.80 3.36 5.27
C GLN A 68 -11.38 4.83 5.45
N GLU A 69 -12.13 5.61 6.24
CA GLU A 69 -11.76 7.01 6.48
C GLU A 69 -10.53 7.12 7.38
N GLU A 70 -10.43 6.32 8.45
CA GLU A 70 -9.22 6.25 9.27
C GLU A 70 -7.99 5.87 8.44
N ALA A 71 -8.15 4.90 7.53
CA ALA A 71 -7.13 4.48 6.59
C ALA A 71 -6.63 5.65 5.72
N LYS A 72 -7.55 6.45 5.18
CA LYS A 72 -7.20 7.64 4.38
C LYS A 72 -6.48 8.69 5.22
N ILE A 73 -6.91 8.93 6.45
CA ILE A 73 -6.26 9.87 7.37
C ILE A 73 -4.80 9.42 7.62
N LYS A 74 -4.58 8.16 7.98
CA LYS A 74 -3.24 7.60 8.20
C LYS A 74 -2.35 7.69 6.95
N ILE A 75 -2.89 7.45 5.76
CA ILE A 75 -2.16 7.64 4.50
C ILE A 75 -1.73 9.09 4.34
N ARG A 76 -2.66 10.05 4.51
CA ARG A 76 -2.36 11.48 4.39
C ARG A 76 -1.29 11.92 5.39
N GLU A 77 -1.40 11.52 6.65
CA GLU A 77 -0.40 11.82 7.67
C GLU A 77 0.98 11.25 7.32
N SER A 78 1.03 10.01 6.82
CA SER A 78 2.28 9.39 6.38
C SER A 78 2.90 10.12 5.19
N GLN A 79 2.07 10.60 4.25
CA GLN A 79 2.53 11.39 3.10
C GLN A 79 3.09 12.74 3.53
N VAL A 80 2.41 13.43 4.46
CA VAL A 80 2.90 14.69 5.04
C VAL A 80 4.24 14.47 5.74
N LYS A 81 4.35 13.47 6.62
CA LYS A 81 5.62 13.15 7.30
C LYS A 81 6.74 12.81 6.31
N GLN A 82 6.43 12.07 5.25
CA GLN A 82 7.40 11.73 4.21
C GLN A 82 7.87 12.98 3.45
N LYS A 83 6.95 13.90 3.14
CA LYS A 83 7.26 15.20 2.56
C LYS A 83 8.13 16.03 3.50
N ASP A 84 7.73 16.18 4.76
CA ASP A 84 8.47 16.98 5.75
C ASP A 84 9.90 16.46 5.92
N TYR A 85 10.07 15.13 6.01
CA TYR A 85 11.39 14.52 6.11
C TYR A 85 12.24 14.68 4.85
N HIS A 86 11.61 14.61 3.68
CA HIS A 86 12.28 14.88 2.41
C HIS A 86 12.72 16.34 2.33
N ASP A 87 11.81 17.27 2.65
CA ASP A 87 12.04 18.72 2.59
C ASP A 87 13.10 19.16 3.60
N GLN A 88 13.14 18.57 4.81
CA GLN A 88 14.24 18.79 5.77
C GLN A 88 15.62 18.39 5.23
N LYS A 89 15.70 17.40 4.33
CA LYS A 89 16.96 17.01 3.70
C LYS A 89 17.40 17.93 2.57
N ILE A 90 16.49 18.78 2.08
CA ILE A 90 16.81 19.78 1.06
C ILE A 90 17.61 20.89 1.74
N LYS A 91 18.94 20.84 1.58
CA LYS A 91 19.87 21.80 2.20
C LYS A 91 19.74 23.23 1.65
N LYS A 92 19.07 23.42 0.51
CA LYS A 92 18.94 24.70 -0.16
C LYS A 92 17.59 24.74 -0.89
N GLU A 93 16.65 25.56 -0.41
CA GLU A 93 15.45 25.87 -1.18
C GLU A 93 15.87 26.61 -2.45
N LEU A 94 15.82 25.92 -3.59
CA LEU A 94 16.08 26.50 -4.90
C LEU A 94 14.75 26.99 -5.47
N ASN A 95 14.50 28.29 -5.33
CA ASN A 95 13.42 28.95 -6.05
C ASN A 95 13.89 29.20 -7.48
N PHE A 96 13.16 28.64 -8.46
CA PHE A 96 13.45 28.83 -9.87
C PHE A 96 12.54 29.89 -10.46
N GLU A 97 13.12 30.82 -11.20
CA GLU A 97 12.39 31.81 -11.98
C GLU A 97 12.42 31.47 -13.47
N ILE A 98 11.42 31.97 -14.21
CA ILE A 98 11.36 31.81 -15.66
C ILE A 98 12.62 32.43 -16.27
N GLY A 99 13.34 31.63 -17.07
CA GLY A 99 14.61 32.01 -17.70
C GLY A 99 15.86 31.55 -16.95
N ASN A 100 15.73 30.96 -15.75
CA ASN A 100 16.86 30.34 -15.06
C ASN A 100 17.39 29.13 -15.86
N LYS A 101 18.71 29.07 -16.04
CA LYS A 101 19.37 27.89 -16.61
C LYS A 101 19.47 26.82 -15.53
N VAL A 102 18.90 25.64 -15.81
CA VAL A 102 18.93 24.48 -14.91
C VAL A 102 19.69 23.33 -15.57
N LEU A 103 20.31 22.48 -14.75
CA LEU A 103 20.96 21.27 -15.24
C LEU A 103 19.89 20.24 -15.63
N TYR A 104 19.95 19.79 -16.87
CA TYR A 104 19.12 18.68 -17.34
C TYR A 104 19.80 17.37 -16.95
N TYR A 105 19.19 16.64 -16.01
CA TYR A 105 19.69 15.35 -15.60
C TYR A 105 19.33 14.27 -16.62
N TYR A 106 20.32 13.81 -17.40
CA TYR A 106 20.12 12.81 -18.45
C TYR A 106 20.46 11.40 -17.95
N ALA A 107 19.54 10.83 -17.16
CA ALA A 107 19.71 9.56 -16.44
C ALA A 107 20.15 8.36 -17.31
N ALA A 108 19.86 8.37 -18.61
CA ALA A 108 20.19 7.29 -19.52
C ALA A 108 21.70 7.20 -19.89
N LYS A 109 22.44 8.32 -19.85
CA LYS A 109 23.88 8.34 -20.18
C LYS A 109 24.80 8.03 -19.00
N GLU A 110 24.34 8.19 -17.77
CA GLU A 110 25.17 7.94 -16.57
C GLU A 110 25.39 6.47 -16.26
N LYS A 111 24.54 5.57 -16.80
CA LYS A 111 24.61 4.12 -16.53
C LYS A 111 25.29 3.32 -17.65
N GLN A 112 25.96 3.99 -18.58
CA GLN A 112 26.83 3.39 -19.61
C GLN A 112 28.28 3.47 -19.16
#